data_AF-A0AAU5LNA4-F1
#
_entry.id   AF-A0AAU5LNA4-F1
#
_cell.length_a   1.000
_cell.length_b   1.000
_cell.length_c   1.000
_cell.angle_alpha   90.00
_cell.angle_beta   90.00
_cell.angle_gamma   90.00
#
_symmetry.space_group_name_H-M   'P 1'
#
loop_
_entity.id
_entity.type
_entity.pdbx_description
1 polymer ?
#
loop_
_entity_poly.entity_id
_entity_poly.type
_entity_poly.pdbx_seq_one_letter_code
_entity_poly.pdbx_strand_id
1 'polypeptide(L)'
;MSNGAVVAAVLGYGDVEEIKRDQENAAFRLAYLLDLPGSTHESLLVLSKVLYLVIEEAVVPHVRSVPDMVDETGRMASKAAPLDEDLRLAAARGFGVDGDGDSVTAVYRVCDRAVRFLFKAIVISRGETDQP
;
A
#
# COMPACT_ATOMS: atom_id res chain seq x y z
N MET A 1 12.67 8.76 11.77
CA MET A 1 12.17 9.14 10.43
C MET A 1 10.65 9.03 10.44
N SER A 2 9.90 9.95 9.82
CA SER A 2 8.42 9.82 9.75
C SER A 2 8.03 8.75 8.73
N ASN A 3 6.83 8.17 8.85
CA ASN A 3 6.32 7.19 7.89
C ASN A 3 6.37 7.76 6.45
N GLY A 4 5.90 8.99 6.26
CA GLY A 4 5.94 9.68 4.96
C GLY A 4 7.36 9.83 4.39
N ALA A 5 8.36 10.12 5.22
CA ALA A 5 9.74 10.22 4.77
C ALA A 5 10.33 8.86 4.35
N VAL A 6 9.94 7.77 5.03
CA VAL A 6 10.33 6.42 4.62
C VAL A 6 9.66 6.03 3.30
N VAL A 7 8.35 6.28 3.16
CA VAL A 7 7.62 5.98 1.93
C VAL A 7 8.19 6.79 0.75
N ALA A 8 8.51 8.08 0.95
CA ALA A 8 9.22 8.90 -0.04
C ALA A 8 10.53 8.24 -0.48
N ALA A 9 11.39 7.87 0.47
CA ALA A 9 12.66 7.22 0.17
C ALA A 9 12.49 5.90 -0.59
N VAL A 10 11.56 5.03 -0.17
CA VAL A 10 11.25 3.74 -0.83
C VAL A 10 10.83 3.95 -2.28
N LEU A 11 10.02 4.97 -2.53
CA LEU A 11 9.56 5.31 -3.87
C LEU A 11 10.56 6.16 -4.65
N GLY A 12 11.71 6.53 -4.10
CA GLY A 12 12.73 7.35 -4.76
C GLY A 12 12.35 8.82 -4.94
N TYR A 13 11.59 9.38 -3.99
CA TYR A 13 11.28 10.82 -3.88
C TYR A 13 12.13 11.46 -2.78
N GLY A 14 12.36 12.78 -2.90
CA GLY A 14 13.12 13.54 -1.90
C GLY A 14 12.34 13.75 -0.60
N ASP A 15 11.04 13.97 -0.70
CA ASP A 15 10.14 14.13 0.43
C ASP A 15 8.70 13.68 0.13
N VAL A 16 7.85 13.73 1.15
CA VAL A 16 6.44 13.33 1.06
C VAL A 16 5.59 14.30 0.23
N GLU A 17 6.00 15.57 0.12
CA GLU A 17 5.26 16.57 -0.64
C GLU A 17 5.41 16.36 -2.14
N GLU A 18 6.55 15.81 -2.60
CA GLU A 18 6.71 15.34 -3.98
C GLU A 18 5.72 14.20 -4.31
N ILE A 19 5.54 13.22 -3.42
CA ILE A 19 4.53 12.17 -3.59
C ILE A 19 3.13 12.78 -3.74
N LYS A 20 2.78 13.77 -2.91
CA LYS A 20 1.47 14.41 -2.94
C LYS A 20 1.20 15.16 -4.24
N ARG A 21 2.24 15.71 -4.87
CA ARG A 21 2.14 16.40 -6.18
C ARG A 21 2.11 15.42 -7.36
N ASP A 22 2.71 14.23 -7.19
CA ASP A 22 2.94 13.25 -8.25
C ASP A 22 2.32 11.87 -7.92
N GLN A 23 1.06 11.88 -7.45
CA GLN A 23 0.40 10.70 -6.89
C GLN A 23 0.31 9.53 -7.87
N GLU A 24 0.03 9.80 -9.14
CA GLU A 24 -0.11 8.74 -10.16
C GLU A 24 1.21 8.00 -10.39
N ASN A 25 2.32 8.72 -10.54
CA ASN A 25 3.63 8.08 -10.67
C ASN A 25 4.08 7.41 -9.37
N ALA A 26 3.74 7.96 -8.20
CA ALA A 26 4.03 7.31 -6.92
C ALA A 26 3.29 5.96 -6.82
N ALA A 27 2.02 5.91 -7.22
CA ALA A 27 1.25 4.67 -7.31
C ALA A 27 1.82 3.71 -8.35
N PHE A 28 2.28 4.20 -9.49
CA PHE A 28 2.94 3.39 -10.51
C PHE A 28 4.26 2.78 -10.00
N ARG A 29 5.09 3.55 -9.28
CA ARG A 29 6.31 3.05 -8.64
C ARG A 29 5.99 1.99 -7.58
N LEU A 30 4.92 2.18 -6.80
CA LEU A 30 4.47 1.17 -5.86
C LEU A 30 4.01 -0.11 -6.59
N ALA A 31 3.26 0.01 -7.68
CA ALA A 31 2.86 -1.15 -8.50
C ALA A 31 4.08 -1.92 -9.02
N TYR A 32 5.09 -1.20 -9.53
CA TYR A 32 6.36 -1.76 -9.99
C TYR A 32 7.10 -2.52 -8.88
N LEU A 33 7.22 -1.93 -7.68
CA LEU A 33 7.87 -2.58 -6.53
C LEU A 33 7.12 -3.83 -6.05
N LEU A 34 5.81 -3.89 -6.28
CA LEU A 34 4.97 -5.03 -5.95
C LEU A 34 4.88 -6.06 -7.07
N ASP A 35 5.58 -5.86 -8.19
CA ASP A 35 5.50 -6.72 -9.37
C ASP A 35 4.04 -6.99 -9.78
N LEU A 36 3.23 -5.92 -9.78
CA LEU A 36 1.86 -5.98 -10.23
C LEU A 36 1.81 -5.62 -11.72
N PRO A 37 1.06 -6.38 -12.54
CA PRO A 37 0.50 -5.79 -13.74
C PRO A 37 -0.30 -4.58 -13.25
N GLY A 38 0.00 -3.39 -13.75
CA GLY A 38 -0.43 -2.18 -13.04
C GLY A 38 -0.28 -0.95 -13.91
N SER A 39 -1.16 -0.85 -14.90
CA SER A 39 -1.18 0.30 -15.81
C SER A 39 -2.58 0.82 -16.13
N THR A 40 -3.61 0.37 -15.38
CA THR A 40 -4.94 0.97 -15.51
C THR A 40 -5.13 2.06 -14.47
N HIS A 41 -5.88 3.10 -14.85
CA HIS A 41 -6.16 4.24 -13.98
C HIS A 41 -6.78 3.80 -12.63
N GLU A 42 -7.71 2.84 -12.65
CA GLU A 42 -8.43 2.37 -11.46
C GLU A 42 -7.50 1.63 -10.49
N SER A 43 -6.57 0.81 -11.01
CA SER A 43 -5.58 0.13 -10.18
C SER A 43 -4.63 1.12 -9.50
N LEU A 44 -4.22 2.16 -10.23
CA LEU A 44 -3.37 3.24 -9.70
C LEU A 44 -4.12 4.08 -8.66
N LEU A 45 -5.41 4.36 -8.84
CA LEU A 45 -6.23 5.05 -7.84
C LEU A 45 -6.29 4.28 -6.51
N VAL A 46 -6.44 2.95 -6.56
CA VAL A 46 -6.43 2.12 -5.35
C VAL A 46 -5.07 2.18 -4.65
N LEU A 47 -3.96 2.12 -5.39
CA LEU A 47 -2.61 2.24 -4.82
C LEU A 47 -2.31 3.64 -4.30
N SER A 48 -2.76 4.70 -4.97
CA SER A 48 -2.70 6.09 -4.46
C SER A 48 -3.42 6.21 -3.12
N LYS A 49 -4.56 5.55 -2.97
CA LYS A 49 -5.29 5.50 -1.70
C LYS A 49 -4.51 4.74 -0.62
N VAL A 50 -3.85 3.63 -0.94
CA VAL A 50 -2.94 2.94 -0.01
C VAL A 50 -1.84 3.89 0.46
N LEU A 51 -1.18 4.58 -0.46
CA LEU A 51 -0.12 5.54 -0.14
C LEU A 51 -0.61 6.64 0.80
N TYR A 52 -1.74 7.27 0.46
CA TYR A 52 -2.36 8.29 1.31
C TYR A 52 -2.62 7.76 2.73
N LEU A 53 -3.26 6.61 2.86
CA LEU A 53 -3.61 6.03 4.17
C LEU A 53 -2.37 5.72 4.99
N VAL A 54 -1.32 5.16 4.38
CA VAL A 54 -0.09 4.84 5.10
C VAL A 54 0.68 6.09 5.52
N ILE A 55 0.67 7.13 4.69
CA ILE A 55 1.39 8.37 4.97
C ILE A 55 0.68 9.19 6.05
N GLU A 56 -0.64 9.34 5.95
CA GLU A 56 -1.41 10.31 6.73
C GLU A 56 -2.14 9.70 7.93
N GLU A 57 -2.46 8.41 7.91
CA GLU A 57 -3.34 7.80 8.91
C GLU A 57 -2.78 6.57 9.64
N ALA A 58 -1.80 5.88 9.08
CA ALA A 58 -1.32 4.63 9.65
C ALA A 58 -0.49 4.88 10.91
N VAL A 59 -0.82 4.13 11.97
CA VAL A 59 -0.03 4.04 13.20
C VAL A 59 0.71 2.72 13.16
N VAL A 60 1.86 2.68 12.46
CA VAL A 60 2.64 1.44 12.32
C VAL A 60 3.17 0.98 13.69
N PRO A 61 2.64 -0.14 14.24
CA PRO A 61 3.04 -0.64 15.54
C PRO A 61 4.49 -1.14 15.56
N HIS A 62 4.98 -1.47 16.75
CA HIS A 62 6.29 -2.11 16.89
C HIS A 62 6.23 -3.55 16.37
N VAL A 63 7.29 -4.02 15.71
CA VAL A 63 7.37 -5.37 15.13
C VAL A 63 7.10 -6.51 16.12
N ARG A 64 7.33 -6.30 17.42
CA ARG A 64 7.10 -7.29 18.47
C ARG A 64 5.62 -7.41 18.85
N SER A 65 4.80 -6.40 18.55
CA SER A 65 3.35 -6.42 18.73
C SER A 65 2.67 -7.02 17.50
N VAL A 66 2.86 -8.32 17.28
CA VAL A 66 2.32 -9.03 16.10
C VAL A 66 0.80 -8.86 15.94
N PRO A 67 -0.04 -8.95 17.00
CA PRO A 67 -1.48 -8.74 16.86
C PRO A 67 -1.81 -7.33 16.35
N ASP A 68 -1.22 -6.30 16.96
CA ASP A 68 -1.44 -4.90 16.56
C ASP A 68 -1.00 -4.67 15.10
N MET A 69 0.11 -5.29 14.69
CA MET A 69 0.59 -5.24 13.30
C MET A 69 -0.42 -5.85 12.32
N VAL A 70 -1.01 -6.99 12.67
CA VAL A 70 -2.03 -7.66 11.85
C VAL A 70 -3.29 -6.81 11.77
N ASP A 71 -3.75 -6.28 12.90
CA ASP A 71 -4.97 -5.48 12.98
C ASP A 71 -4.83 -4.17 12.20
N GLU A 72 -3.73 -3.46 12.38
CA GLU A 72 -3.49 -2.19 11.68
C GLU A 72 -3.31 -2.41 10.17
N THR A 73 -2.61 -3.46 9.77
CA THR A 73 -2.47 -3.83 8.35
C THR A 73 -3.85 -4.12 7.75
N GLY A 74 -4.65 -4.94 8.41
CA GLY A 74 -5.99 -5.30 7.97
C GLY A 74 -6.90 -4.09 7.89
N ARG A 75 -6.81 -3.16 8.86
CA ARG A 75 -7.55 -1.89 8.89
C ARG A 75 -7.22 -1.02 7.67
N MET A 76 -5.93 -0.83 7.37
CA MET A 76 -5.48 -0.05 6.21
C MET A 76 -5.88 -0.70 4.89
N ALA A 77 -5.68 -2.01 4.75
CA ALA A 77 -6.06 -2.75 3.54
C ALA A 77 -7.56 -2.68 3.27
N SER A 78 -8.37 -2.88 4.32
CA SER A 78 -9.83 -2.78 4.24
C SER A 78 -10.30 -1.38 3.86
N LYS A 79 -9.66 -0.34 4.43
CA LYS A 79 -10.00 1.05 4.11
C LYS A 79 -9.57 1.43 2.69
N ALA A 80 -8.49 0.86 2.17
CA ALA A 80 -8.03 1.08 0.81
C ALA A 80 -8.93 0.40 -0.23
N ALA A 81 -9.33 -0.86 0.03
CA ALA A 81 -10.14 -1.65 -0.89
C ALA A 81 -11.44 -0.91 -1.29
N PRO A 82 -11.75 -0.83 -2.60
CA PRO A 82 -12.95 -0.16 -3.09
C PRO A 82 -14.22 -0.95 -2.75
N LEU A 83 -15.20 -0.26 -2.18
CA LEU A 83 -16.55 -0.79 -1.95
C LEU A 83 -17.38 -0.80 -3.23
N ASP A 84 -17.17 0.21 -4.08
CA ASP A 84 -17.79 0.33 -5.39
C ASP A 84 -17.38 -0.85 -6.29
N GLU A 85 -18.37 -1.56 -6.82
CA GLU A 85 -18.16 -2.79 -7.57
C GLU A 85 -17.47 -2.55 -8.91
N ASP A 86 -17.85 -1.51 -9.64
CA ASP A 86 -17.29 -1.20 -10.95
C ASP A 86 -15.80 -0.84 -10.83
N LEU A 87 -15.48 0.04 -9.88
CA LEU A 87 -14.10 0.40 -9.55
C LEU A 87 -13.30 -0.83 -9.09
N ARG A 88 -13.89 -1.68 -8.26
CA ARG A 88 -13.25 -2.91 -7.78
C ARG A 88 -12.92 -3.87 -8.92
N LEU A 89 -13.88 -4.16 -9.80
CA LEU A 89 -13.69 -5.06 -10.93
C LEU A 89 -12.67 -4.49 -11.93
N ALA A 90 -12.68 -3.18 -12.16
CA ALA A 90 -11.68 -2.51 -13.00
C ALA A 90 -10.28 -2.55 -12.39
N ALA A 91 -10.15 -2.32 -11.08
CA ALA A 91 -8.89 -2.46 -10.36
C ALA A 91 -8.39 -3.91 -10.37
N ALA A 92 -9.27 -4.90 -10.18
CA ALA A 92 -8.92 -6.33 -10.24
C ALA A 92 -8.31 -6.71 -11.60
N ARG A 93 -8.91 -6.26 -12.71
CA ARG A 93 -8.33 -6.41 -14.06
C ARG A 93 -6.98 -5.71 -14.18
N GLY A 94 -6.89 -4.48 -13.68
CA GLY A 94 -5.65 -3.72 -13.67
C GLY A 94 -4.51 -4.43 -12.96
N PHE A 95 -4.81 -5.06 -11.82
CA PHE A 95 -3.88 -5.89 -11.04
C PHE A 95 -3.65 -7.31 -11.60
N GLY A 96 -4.35 -7.70 -12.66
CA GLY A 96 -4.28 -9.06 -13.24
C GLY A 96 -4.79 -10.17 -12.33
N VAL A 97 -5.78 -9.87 -11.48
CA VAL A 97 -6.41 -10.82 -10.54
C VAL A 97 -7.90 -11.04 -10.82
N ASP A 98 -8.36 -10.67 -12.02
CA ASP A 98 -9.75 -10.80 -12.48
C ASP A 98 -10.19 -12.24 -12.76
N GLY A 99 -9.25 -13.19 -12.80
CA GLY A 99 -9.55 -14.62 -12.85
C GLY A 99 -9.95 -15.22 -11.49
N ASP A 100 -9.83 -14.48 -10.39
CA ASP A 100 -10.29 -14.93 -9.07
C ASP A 100 -11.83 -14.79 -8.98
N GLY A 101 -12.50 -15.83 -8.47
CA GLY A 101 -13.96 -15.85 -8.36
C GLY A 101 -14.51 -14.85 -7.35
N ASP A 102 -13.66 -14.29 -6.49
CA ASP A 102 -14.00 -13.27 -5.51
C ASP A 102 -13.10 -12.02 -5.67
N SER A 103 -13.58 -11.05 -6.45
CA SER A 103 -12.89 -9.77 -6.66
C SER A 103 -12.68 -8.96 -5.38
N VAL A 104 -13.53 -9.12 -4.36
CA VAL A 104 -13.38 -8.45 -3.06
C VAL A 104 -12.14 -8.96 -2.38
N THR A 105 -12.04 -10.29 -2.24
CA THR A 105 -10.87 -10.93 -1.63
C THR A 105 -9.61 -10.66 -2.45
N ALA A 106 -9.68 -10.72 -3.78
CA ALA A 106 -8.53 -10.50 -4.66
C ALA A 106 -7.94 -9.09 -4.52
N VAL A 107 -8.77 -8.05 -4.63
CA VAL A 107 -8.31 -6.65 -4.50
C VAL A 107 -7.86 -6.35 -3.06
N TYR A 108 -8.57 -6.89 -2.06
CA TYR A 108 -8.13 -6.78 -0.67
C TYR A 108 -6.72 -7.34 -0.45
N ARG A 109 -6.41 -8.52 -1.01
CA ARG A 109 -5.07 -9.13 -0.90
C ARG A 109 -3.98 -8.27 -1.53
N VAL A 110 -4.27 -7.57 -2.63
CA VAL A 110 -3.35 -6.61 -3.24
C VAL A 110 -3.11 -5.42 -2.29
N CYS A 111 -4.17 -4.83 -1.75
CA CYS A 111 -4.06 -3.74 -0.76
C CYS A 111 -3.27 -4.19 0.48
N ASP A 112 -3.56 -5.36 1.02
CA ASP A 112 -2.87 -5.97 2.17
C ASP A 112 -1.39 -6.23 1.87
N ARG A 113 -1.06 -6.71 0.67
CA ARG A 113 0.35 -6.85 0.22
C ARG A 113 1.06 -5.49 0.16
N ALA A 114 0.40 -4.47 -0.39
CA ALA A 114 0.94 -3.12 -0.51
C ALA A 114 1.19 -2.47 0.86
N VAL A 115 0.22 -2.55 1.77
CA VAL A 115 0.36 -2.06 3.15
C VAL A 115 1.49 -2.78 3.88
N ARG A 116 1.52 -4.12 3.82
CA ARG A 116 2.60 -4.91 4.46
C ARG A 116 3.98 -4.54 3.93
N PHE A 117 4.10 -4.31 2.62
CA PHE A 117 5.36 -3.86 2.02
C PHE A 117 5.83 -2.53 2.63
N LEU A 118 4.95 -1.53 2.70
CA LEU A 118 5.29 -0.22 3.25
C LEU A 118 5.56 -0.28 4.76
N PHE A 119 4.77 -1.05 5.51
CA PHE A 119 4.97 -1.24 6.95
C PHE A 119 6.31 -1.91 7.24
N LYS A 120 6.71 -2.92 6.46
CA LYS A 120 8.04 -3.55 6.57
C LYS A 120 9.15 -2.53 6.35
N ALA A 121 9.05 -1.68 5.33
CA ALA A 121 10.04 -0.64 5.09
C ALA A 121 10.14 0.34 6.27
N ILE A 122 9.00 0.73 6.87
CA ILE A 122 8.95 1.58 8.05
C ILE A 122 9.62 0.90 9.25
N VAL A 123 9.28 -0.36 9.54
CA VAL A 123 9.88 -1.14 10.62
C VAL A 123 11.40 -1.27 10.45
N ILE A 124 11.86 -1.59 9.24
CA ILE A 124 13.31 -1.68 8.93
C ILE A 124 14.00 -0.33 9.14
N SER A 125 13.40 0.78 8.68
CA SER A 125 13.97 2.12 8.84
C SER A 125 14.13 2.56 10.30
N ARG A 126 13.38 1.93 11.22
CA ARG A 126 13.46 2.18 12.67
C ARG A 126 14.55 1.33 13.34
N GLY A 127 15.18 0.40 12.63
CA GLY A 127 16.19 -0.54 13.17
C GLY A 127 15.59 -1.61 14.08
N GLU A 128 14.27 -1.83 14.03
CA GLU A 128 13.58 -2.80 14.90
C GLU A 128 13.93 -4.25 14.60
N THR A 129 14.56 -4.53 13.45
CA THR A 129 15.04 -5.85 13.02
C THR A 129 16.48 -6.15 13.43
N ASP A 130 17.21 -5.16 13.96
CA ASP A 130 18.66 -5.26 14.19
C ASP A 130 19.02 -5.77 15.60
N GLN A 131 18.01 -6.03 16.44
CA GLN A 131 18.20 -6.57 17.79
C GLN A 131 17.76 -8.03 17.88
N PRO A 132 18.59 -8.93 18.43
CA PRO A 132 18.28 -10.35 18.59
C PRO A 132 17.12 -10.61 19.57
#